data_AF-A0A383AZR2-F1
#
_entry.id   AF-A0A383AZR2-F1
#
_cell.length_a   1.000
_cell.length_b   1.000
_cell.length_c   1.000
_cell.angle_alpha   90.00
_cell.angle_beta   90.00
_cell.angle_gamma   90.00
#
_symmetry.space_group_name_H-M   'P 1'
#
loop_
_entity.id
_entity.type
_entity.pdbx_description
1 polymer ?
#
loop_
_entity_poly.entity_id
_entity_poly.type
_entity_poly.pdbx_seq_one_letter_code
_entity_poly.pdbx_strand_id
1 'polypeptide(L)'
;MNKTNVFTTKYRDANKAHIPNIGTYKTMYDQSIKNPDKFWAEQSKRLDWFEKWKEVSNNDFTKGQIKWFEGGKLNASYNCLDRHVEAGSGNETAIIWEGNDPTEDKSYTYS
;
A
#
# COMPACT_ATOMS: atom_id res chain seq x y z
N MET A 1 -35.83 -6.95 15.03
CA MET A 1 -34.64 -6.51 14.29
C MET A 1 -33.87 -5.54 15.19
N ASN A 2 -32.65 -5.89 15.61
CA ASN A 2 -31.82 -4.98 16.40
C ASN A 2 -31.46 -3.75 15.56
N LYS A 3 -31.61 -2.55 16.14
CA LYS A 3 -31.14 -1.31 15.52
C LYS A 3 -29.61 -1.38 15.42
N THR A 4 -29.09 -1.53 14.21
CA THR A 4 -27.65 -1.37 13.95
C THR A 4 -27.29 0.09 14.08
N ASN A 5 -26.48 0.44 15.07
CA ASN A 5 -25.92 1.78 15.18
C ASN A 5 -24.81 1.93 14.12
N VAL A 6 -25.03 2.84 13.17
CA VAL A 6 -24.00 3.22 12.19
C VAL A 6 -23.33 4.49 12.68
N PHE A 7 -22.04 4.40 13.01
CA PHE A 7 -21.22 5.56 13.37
C PHE A 7 -20.61 6.15 12.12
N THR A 8 -21.07 7.32 11.72
CA THR A 8 -20.47 8.05 10.60
C THR A 8 -19.17 8.72 11.04
N THR A 9 -18.17 8.70 10.16
CA THR A 9 -16.88 9.35 10.40
C THR A 9 -17.08 10.87 10.40
N LYS A 10 -17.27 11.46 11.59
CA LYS A 10 -17.13 12.91 11.79
C LYS A 10 -15.66 13.29 11.96
N TYR A 11 -14.81 12.79 11.06
CA TYR A 11 -13.38 13.08 11.10
C TYR A 11 -13.13 14.46 10.52
N ARG A 12 -12.51 15.34 11.32
CA ARG A 12 -12.30 16.76 10.96
C ARG A 12 -11.53 16.96 9.65
N ASP A 13 -10.70 15.99 9.27
CA ASP A 13 -9.88 16.02 8.06
C ASP A 13 -10.33 14.96 7.03
N ALA A 14 -11.61 14.57 7.01
CA ALA A 14 -12.13 13.56 6.08
C ALA A 14 -11.80 13.87 4.61
N ASN A 15 -11.80 15.15 4.24
CA ASN A 15 -11.49 15.58 2.87
C ASN A 15 -10.01 15.42 2.48
N LYS A 16 -9.10 15.23 3.45
CA LYS A 16 -7.67 14.96 3.21
C LYS A 16 -7.36 13.46 3.13
N ALA A 17 -8.31 12.60 3.50
CA ALA A 17 -8.12 11.17 3.47
C ALA A 17 -8.07 10.65 2.02
N HIS A 18 -7.26 9.61 1.77
CA HIS A 18 -7.19 8.95 0.46
C HIS A 18 -8.55 8.41 -0.01
N ILE A 19 -9.43 8.03 0.93
CA ILE A 19 -10.79 7.58 0.68
C ILE A 19 -11.73 8.40 1.59
N PRO A 20 -12.24 9.55 1.11
CA PRO A 20 -12.95 10.51 1.97
C PRO A 20 -14.36 10.07 2.35
N ASN A 21 -14.96 9.14 1.61
CA ASN A 21 -16.33 8.69 1.85
C ASN A 21 -16.60 7.27 1.29
N ILE A 22 -17.73 6.71 1.68
CA ILE A 22 -18.17 5.37 1.27
C ILE A 22 -18.42 5.25 -0.24
N GLY A 23 -18.81 6.34 -0.91
CA GLY A 23 -19.00 6.37 -2.36
C GLY A 23 -17.68 6.15 -3.09
N THR A 24 -16.62 6.87 -2.70
CA THR A 24 -15.27 6.67 -3.23
C THR A 24 -14.79 5.23 -3.01
N TYR A 25 -14.96 4.71 -1.80
CA TYR A 25 -14.65 3.30 -1.49
C TYR A 25 -15.37 2.35 -2.43
N LYS A 26 -16.70 2.47 -2.56
CA LYS A 26 -17.52 1.58 -3.39
C LYS A 26 -17.07 1.61 -4.84
N THR A 27 -16.77 2.79 -5.39
CA THR A 27 -16.25 2.93 -6.76
C THR A 27 -14.92 2.20 -6.93
N MET A 28 -13.96 2.40 -6.03
CA MET A 28 -12.65 1.74 -6.10
C MET A 28 -12.79 0.22 -5.93
N TYR A 29 -13.62 -0.22 -4.99
CA TYR A 29 -13.90 -1.63 -4.76
C TYR A 29 -14.52 -2.28 -6.00
N ASP A 30 -15.56 -1.67 -6.57
CA ASP A 30 -16.21 -2.14 -7.79
C ASP A 30 -15.21 -2.25 -8.95
N GLN A 31 -14.30 -1.29 -9.10
CA GLN A 31 -13.24 -1.36 -10.10
C GLN A 31 -12.27 -2.51 -9.85
N SER A 32 -11.87 -2.74 -8.59
CA SER A 32 -10.96 -3.82 -8.21
C SER A 32 -11.52 -5.22 -8.48
N ILE A 33 -12.86 -5.37 -8.49
CA ILE A 33 -13.53 -6.65 -8.75
C ILE A 33 -13.92 -6.79 -10.22
N LYS A 34 -14.49 -5.74 -10.83
CA LYS A 34 -15.00 -5.80 -12.21
C LYS A 34 -13.90 -5.70 -13.26
N ASN A 35 -12.82 -4.97 -12.96
CA ASN A 35 -11.66 -4.78 -13.85
C ASN A 35 -10.34 -4.93 -13.06
N PRO A 36 -10.07 -6.10 -12.47
CA PRO A 36 -8.98 -6.30 -11.50
C PRO A 36 -7.61 -5.95 -12.09
N ASP A 37 -7.29 -6.43 -13.29
CA ASP A 37 -5.97 -6.20 -13.89
C ASP A 37 -5.70 -4.72 -14.13
N LYS A 38 -6.70 -3.98 -14.62
CA LYS A 38 -6.58 -2.53 -14.81
C LYS A 38 -6.39 -1.82 -13.47
N PHE A 39 -7.21 -2.16 -12.48
CA PHE A 39 -7.13 -1.55 -11.16
C PHE A 39 -5.76 -1.81 -10.50
N TRP A 40 -5.31 -3.06 -10.46
CA TRP A 40 -4.06 -3.43 -9.81
C TRP A 40 -2.81 -2.99 -10.59
N ALA A 41 -2.87 -2.89 -11.92
CA ALA A 41 -1.82 -2.25 -12.71
C ALA A 41 -1.65 -0.76 -12.39
N GLU A 42 -2.73 -0.05 -12.03
CA GLU A 42 -2.64 1.33 -11.56
C GLU A 42 -2.09 1.40 -10.13
N GLN A 43 -2.55 0.53 -9.24
CA GLN A 43 -2.06 0.50 -7.85
C GLN A 43 -0.58 0.10 -7.76
N SER A 44 -0.08 -0.76 -8.64
CA SER A 44 1.31 -1.23 -8.63
C SER A 44 2.32 -0.14 -8.98
N LYS A 45 1.88 0.98 -9.59
CA LYS A 45 2.74 2.15 -9.90
C LYS A 45 3.28 2.86 -8.65
N ARG A 46 2.79 2.50 -7.45
CA ARG A 46 3.30 2.99 -6.16
C ARG A 46 4.62 2.32 -5.75
N LEU A 47 4.98 1.24 -6.44
CA LEU A 47 6.24 0.52 -6.27
C LEU A 47 7.18 0.86 -7.42
N ASP A 48 8.46 0.83 -7.11
CA ASP A 48 9.53 0.95 -8.09
C ASP A 48 9.91 -0.43 -8.60
N TRP A 49 9.83 -0.58 -9.91
CA TRP A 49 10.10 -1.82 -10.63
C TRP A 49 11.34 -1.62 -11.49
N PHE A 50 12.30 -2.56 -11.38
CA PHE A 50 13.44 -2.60 -12.29
C PHE A 50 13.03 -3.12 -13.67
N GLU A 51 12.09 -4.07 -13.71
CA GLU A 51 11.43 -4.49 -14.94
C GLU A 51 9.93 -4.52 -14.73
N LYS A 52 9.20 -3.87 -15.64
CA LYS A 52 7.74 -3.86 -15.63
C LYS A 52 7.21 -5.26 -15.99
N TRP A 53 6.22 -5.70 -15.23
CA TRP A 53 5.48 -6.94 -15.45
C TRP A 53 4.82 -6.97 -16.83
N LYS A 54 4.67 -8.18 -17.38
CA LYS A 54 4.01 -8.43 -18.68
C LYS A 54 2.52 -8.76 -18.51
N GLU A 55 2.18 -9.37 -17.38
CA GLU A 55 0.82 -9.79 -17.05
C GLU A 55 0.54 -9.45 -15.58
N VAL A 56 -0.64 -8.88 -15.31
CA VAL A 56 -0.98 -8.40 -13.95
C VAL A 56 -1.40 -9.56 -13.07
N SER A 57 -2.23 -10.46 -13.57
CA SER A 57 -2.67 -11.63 -12.82
C SER A 57 -2.93 -12.83 -13.73
N ASN A 58 -2.57 -14.02 -13.24
CA ASN A 58 -2.79 -15.30 -13.93
C ASN A 58 -3.15 -16.35 -12.88
N ASN A 59 -4.42 -16.28 -12.46
CA ASN A 59 -4.92 -17.00 -11.29
C ASN A 59 -5.92 -18.07 -11.71
N ASP A 60 -5.72 -19.30 -11.22
CA ASP A 60 -6.65 -20.42 -11.32
C ASP A 60 -6.84 -21.03 -9.93
N PHE A 61 -7.93 -20.62 -9.28
CA PHE A 61 -8.27 -21.08 -7.93
C PHE A 61 -8.61 -22.58 -7.89
N THR A 62 -9.08 -23.18 -8.99
CA THR A 62 -9.40 -24.60 -9.03
C THR A 62 -8.15 -25.47 -8.97
N LYS A 63 -7.01 -24.92 -9.41
CA LYS A 63 -5.70 -25.56 -9.39
C LYS A 63 -4.79 -25.02 -8.28
N GLY A 64 -5.25 -24.04 -7.50
CA GLY A 64 -4.41 -23.35 -6.50
C GLY A 64 -3.25 -22.56 -7.12
N GLN A 65 -3.34 -22.17 -8.39
CA GLN A 65 -2.30 -21.37 -9.05
C GLN A 65 -2.62 -19.89 -8.84
N ILE A 66 -1.76 -19.16 -8.14
CA ILE A 66 -1.91 -17.72 -7.92
C ILE A 66 -0.62 -17.02 -8.32
N LYS A 67 -0.71 -16.13 -9.30
CA LYS A 67 0.42 -15.38 -9.82
C LYS A 67 0.02 -13.93 -10.09
N TRP A 68 0.87 -13.02 -9.63
CA TRP A 68 0.67 -11.58 -9.77
C TRP A 68 1.93 -10.94 -10.31
N PHE A 69 1.75 -9.99 -11.23
CA PHE A 69 2.80 -9.20 -11.86
C PHE A 69 3.89 -10.07 -12.51
N GLU A 70 3.49 -11.10 -13.27
CA GLU A 70 4.42 -12.04 -13.90
C GLU A 70 5.39 -11.33 -14.85
N GLY A 71 6.66 -11.71 -14.73
CA GLY A 71 7.77 -11.09 -15.45
C GLY A 71 8.25 -9.76 -14.84
N GLY A 72 7.58 -9.25 -13.81
CA GLY A 72 8.03 -8.05 -13.09
C GLY A 72 9.23 -8.36 -12.20
N LYS A 73 10.16 -7.41 -12.09
CA LYS A 73 11.30 -7.49 -11.17
C LYS A 73 11.37 -6.24 -10.32
N LEU A 74 11.48 -6.45 -9.01
CA LEU A 74 11.68 -5.41 -8.01
C LEU A 74 12.56 -5.95 -6.89
N ASN A 75 13.03 -5.06 -6.02
CA ASN A 75 13.65 -5.43 -4.75
C ASN A 75 12.91 -4.77 -3.60
N ALA A 76 12.65 -5.54 -2.54
CA ALA A 76 11.92 -5.07 -1.36
C ALA A 76 12.72 -4.00 -0.60
N SER A 77 14.01 -4.23 -0.35
CA SER A 77 14.88 -3.25 0.30
C SER A 77 14.95 -1.95 -0.50
N TYR A 78 15.08 -2.02 -1.83
CA TYR A 78 15.07 -0.82 -2.67
C TYR A 78 13.80 0.02 -2.50
N ASN A 79 12.62 -0.63 -2.47
CA ASN A 79 11.34 0.03 -2.25
C ASN A 79 11.13 0.52 -0.80
N CYS A 80 11.86 -0.03 0.16
CA CYS A 80 11.70 0.31 1.58
C CYS A 80 12.79 1.24 2.11
N LEU A 81 13.95 1.34 1.45
CA LEU A 81 15.13 2.07 1.93
C LEU A 81 15.70 2.96 0.82
N ASP A 82 16.29 2.35 -0.21
CA ASP A 82 17.14 3.03 -1.19
C ASP A 82 16.39 4.17 -1.90
N ARG A 83 15.17 3.93 -2.39
CA ARG A 83 14.39 4.97 -3.10
C ARG A 83 14.09 6.19 -2.22
N HIS A 84 13.99 6.01 -0.91
CA HIS A 84 13.73 7.11 0.03
C HIS A 84 15.00 7.94 0.22
N VAL A 85 16.16 7.29 0.32
CA VAL A 85 17.46 7.97 0.32
C VAL A 85 17.66 8.75 -0.98
N GLU A 86 17.44 8.10 -2.13
CA GLU A 86 17.58 8.70 -3.47
C GLU A 86 16.63 9.88 -3.70
N ALA A 87 15.42 9.84 -3.12
CA ALA A 87 14.46 10.94 -3.16
C ALA A 87 14.81 12.12 -2.25
N GLY A 88 15.91 12.06 -1.51
CA GLY A 88 16.39 13.12 -0.62
C GLY A 88 15.96 12.99 0.84
N SER A 89 15.26 11.91 1.21
CA SER A 89 14.81 11.63 2.57
C SER A 89 15.84 10.84 3.39
N GLY A 90 17.11 10.78 2.96
CA GLY A 90 18.15 10.01 3.65
C GLY A 90 18.34 10.38 5.13
N ASN A 91 18.18 11.66 5.46
CA ASN A 91 18.27 12.17 6.84
C ASN A 91 16.94 12.08 7.62
N GLU A 92 15.85 11.63 7.00
CA GLU A 92 14.57 11.45 7.69
C GLU A 92 14.61 10.17 8.54
N THR A 93 13.96 10.19 9.70
CA THR A 93 13.85 9.02 10.57
C THR A 93 12.97 7.94 9.91
N ALA A 94 13.55 6.75 9.69
CA ALA A 94 12.87 5.58 9.16
C ALA A 94 12.32 4.66 10.26
N ILE A 95 13.07 4.50 11.36
CA ILE A 95 12.69 3.68 12.51
C ILE A 95 12.80 4.51 13.77
N ILE A 96 11.70 4.57 14.53
CA ILE A 96 11.70 4.97 15.94
C ILE A 96 11.74 3.67 16.75
N TRP A 97 12.85 3.43 17.43
CA TRP A 97 13.05 2.27 18.29
C TRP A 97 12.80 2.69 19.73
N GLU A 98 11.74 2.13 20.31
CA GLU A 98 11.38 2.32 21.72
C GLU A 98 11.89 1.10 22.50
N GLY A 99 12.88 1.31 23.35
CA GLY A 99 13.43 0.29 24.23
C GLY A 99 12.44 -0.14 25.30
N ASN A 100 12.82 -1.18 26.04
CA ASN A 100 12.00 -1.65 27.17
C ASN A 100 12.00 -0.65 28.33
N ASP A 101 13.11 0.05 28.55
CA ASP A 101 13.16 1.20 29.44
C ASP A 101 12.67 2.45 28.67
N PRO A 102 11.69 3.22 29.19
CA PRO A 102 11.22 4.46 28.56
C PRO A 102 12.31 5.53 28.36
N THR A 103 13.48 5.35 28.95
CA THR A 103 14.66 6.23 28.78
C THR A 103 15.65 5.73 27.72
N GLU A 104 15.38 4.57 27.12
CA GLU A 104 16.18 3.98 26.05
C GLU A 104 15.43 4.05 24.71
N ASP A 105 15.37 5.23 24.09
CA ASP A 105 14.86 5.41 22.74
C ASP A 105 15.98 5.69 21.73
N LYS A 106 15.78 5.29 20.47
CA LYS A 106 16.68 5.59 19.35
C LYS A 106 15.89 5.89 18.09
N SER A 107 16.46 6.75 17.25
CA SER A 107 15.97 7.00 15.89
C SER A 107 17.03 6.58 14.89
N TYR A 108 16.61 5.80 13.90
CA TYR A 108 17.45 5.41 12.76
C TYR A 108 16.91 6.08 11.51
N THR A 109 17.79 6.75 10.79
CA THR A 109 17.48 7.38 9.50
C THR A 109 17.41 6.34 8.37
N TYR A 110 16.95 6.76 7.20
CA TYR A 110 17.00 5.91 6.00
C TYR A 110 18.44 5.60 5.53
N SER A 111 19.39 6.53 5.77
CA SER A 111 20.84 6.35 5.53
C SER A 111 21.58 5.73 6.71
#